data_AF-A0A2M7GXE3-F1
#
_entry.id   AF-A0A2M7GXE3-F1
#
_cell.length_a   1.000
_cell.length_b   1.000
_cell.length_c   1.000
_cell.angle_alpha   90.00
_cell.angle_beta   90.00
_cell.angle_gamma   90.00
#
_symmetry.space_group_name_H-M   'P 1'
#
loop_
_entity.id
_entity.type
_entity.pdbx_description
1 polymer ?
#
loop_
_entity_poly.entity_id
_entity_poly.type
_entity_poly.pdbx_seq_one_letter_code
_entity_poly.pdbx_strand_id
1 'polypeptide(L)'
;MKKIFKGNKYNFKILLSQLRQKQILFAIKATHNHTKRTSFITTVNVILSELNIPSDMPRFWESEWVLNKNEGSNLIASAEQLLSDKGFLSYLEKYLDLDRKQSEWENYE
;
A
#
# COMPACT_ATOMS: atom_id res chain seq x y z
N MET A 1 -1.64 -3.69 14.77
CA MET A 1 -1.83 -5.07 14.27
C MET A 1 -1.19 -5.13 12.89
N LYS A 2 -0.33 -6.13 12.58
CA LYS A 2 0.32 -6.26 11.27
C LYS A 2 -0.45 -7.30 10.44
N LYS A 3 -1.49 -6.88 9.71
CA LYS A 3 -2.26 -7.77 8.83
C LYS A 3 -1.50 -7.95 7.51
N ILE A 4 -1.36 -9.21 7.08
CA ILE A 4 -0.71 -9.58 5.81
C ILE A 4 -1.76 -10.23 4.93
N PHE A 5 -1.92 -9.71 3.72
CA PHE A 5 -2.82 -10.24 2.70
C PHE A 5 -1.98 -11.01 1.69
N LYS A 6 -2.32 -12.29 1.51
CA LYS A 6 -1.56 -13.20 0.64
C LYS A 6 -2.19 -13.19 -0.75
N GLY A 7 -1.45 -12.66 -1.71
CA GLY A 7 -1.72 -12.88 -3.13
C GLY A 7 -0.93 -14.09 -3.66
N ASN A 8 -1.09 -14.37 -4.95
CA ASN A 8 -0.38 -15.48 -5.61
C ASN A 8 1.10 -15.13 -5.82
N LYS A 9 1.37 -13.93 -6.33
CA LYS A 9 2.72 -13.44 -6.66
C LYS A 9 3.27 -12.49 -5.61
N TYR A 10 2.41 -11.76 -4.91
CA TYR A 10 2.82 -10.75 -3.95
C TYR A 10 2.11 -10.96 -2.60
N ASN A 11 2.79 -10.61 -1.53
CA ASN A 11 2.18 -10.40 -0.23
C ASN A 11 2.05 -8.91 0.04
N PHE A 12 0.90 -8.50 0.55
CA PHE A 12 0.59 -7.10 0.83
C PHE A 12 0.52 -6.88 2.33
N LYS A 13 1.09 -5.77 2.79
CA LYS A 13 1.13 -5.43 4.19
C LYS A 13 0.78 -3.97 4.38
N ILE A 14 -0.24 -3.73 5.20
CA ILE A 14 -0.56 -2.39 5.69
C ILE A 14 0.42 -2.07 6.82
N LEU A 15 1.10 -0.93 6.70
CA LEU A 15 2.03 -0.41 7.68
C LEU A 15 1.42 0.82 8.33
N LEU A 16 1.51 0.83 9.66
CA LEU A 16 1.10 1.93 10.51
C LEU A 16 2.23 2.23 11.47
N SER A 17 2.74 3.45 11.43
CA SER A 17 3.71 3.95 12.42
C SER A 17 3.21 5.25 13.01
N GLN A 18 3.54 5.49 14.28
CA GLN A 18 3.13 6.72 14.94
C GLN A 18 4.19 7.79 14.68
N LEU A 19 3.78 8.94 14.14
CA LEU A 19 4.70 10.07 13.88
C LEU A 19 4.73 11.04 15.07
N ARG A 20 3.54 11.44 15.56
CA ARG A 20 3.33 12.35 16.70
C ARG A 20 2.13 11.90 17.52
N GLN A 21 1.81 12.57 18.65
CA GLN A 21 0.73 12.16 19.58
C GLN A 21 -0.64 11.91 18.90
N LYS A 22 -0.92 12.58 17.76
CA LYS A 22 -2.20 12.48 17.02
C LYS A 22 -2.07 12.11 15.55
N GLN A 23 -0.85 11.81 15.08
CA GLN A 23 -0.58 11.54 13.67
C GLN A 23 0.00 10.14 13.49
N ILE A 24 -0.47 9.46 12.46
CA ILE A 24 0.02 8.15 12.04
C ILE A 24 0.51 8.25 10.59
N LEU A 25 1.50 7.42 10.26
CA LEU A 25 1.89 7.17 8.88
C LEU A 25 1.19 5.92 8.39
N PHE A 26 0.64 6.00 7.19
CA PHE A 26 0.04 4.89 6.49
C PHE A 26 0.82 4.58 5.22
N ALA A 27 1.12 3.30 5.03
CA ALA A 27 1.67 2.82 3.77
C ALA A 27 1.19 1.39 3.48
N ILE A 28 1.12 1.05 2.19
CA ILE A 28 0.91 -0.32 1.74
C ILE A 28 2.20 -0.80 1.08
N LYS A 29 2.77 -1.86 1.63
CA LYS A 29 3.95 -2.51 1.08
C LYS A 29 3.57 -3.79 0.35
N ALA A 30 4.01 -3.92 -0.90
CA ALA A 30 3.99 -5.16 -1.65
C ALA A 30 5.36 -5.85 -1.55
N THR A 31 5.37 -7.17 -1.35
CA THR A 31 6.56 -8.00 -1.36
C THR A 31 6.38 -9.13 -2.37
N HIS A 32 7.22 -9.21 -3.39
CA HIS A 32 7.16 -10.31 -4.35
C HIS A 32 7.59 -11.63 -3.69
N ASN A 33 6.78 -12.67 -3.86
CA ASN A 33 6.92 -13.94 -3.14
C ASN A 33 8.22 -14.67 -3.50
N HIS A 34 8.64 -14.61 -4.76
CA HIS A 34 9.82 -15.32 -5.26
C HIS A 34 11.11 -14.53 -5.04
N THR A 35 11.19 -13.31 -5.57
CA THR A 35 12.42 -12.49 -5.54
C THR A 35 12.62 -11.75 -4.21
N LYS A 36 11.61 -11.73 -3.33
CA LYS A 36 11.58 -10.97 -2.07
C LYS A 36 11.72 -9.44 -2.22
N ARG A 37 11.78 -8.92 -3.46
CA ARG A 37 11.77 -7.48 -3.74
C ARG A 37 10.50 -6.85 -3.17
N THR A 38 10.66 -5.66 -2.62
CA THR A 38 9.55 -4.91 -2.02
C THR A 38 9.36 -3.58 -2.71
N SER A 39 8.13 -3.10 -2.78
CA SER A 39 7.83 -1.73 -3.15
C SER A 39 6.68 -1.19 -2.29
N PHE A 40 6.70 0.11 -2.02
CA PHE A 40 5.56 0.80 -1.44
C PHE A 40 4.60 1.17 -2.56
N ILE A 41 3.41 0.58 -2.52
CA ILE A 41 2.39 0.75 -3.56
C ILE A 41 1.31 1.77 -3.15
N THR A 42 1.52 2.45 -2.03
CA THR A 42 0.58 3.44 -1.48
C THR A 42 0.18 4.49 -2.52
N THR A 43 1.10 4.87 -3.40
CA THR A 43 0.90 5.91 -4.42
C THR A 43 0.57 5.39 -5.81
N VAL A 44 0.45 4.08 -5.98
CA VAL A 44 0.05 3.51 -7.28
C VAL A 44 -1.37 3.97 -7.59
N ASN A 45 -1.61 4.43 -8.82
CA ASN A 45 -2.89 5.02 -9.22
C ASN A 45 -4.10 4.13 -8.91
N VAL A 46 -3.94 2.80 -9.04
CA VAL A 46 -4.97 1.82 -8.67
C VAL A 46 -5.31 1.86 -7.18
N ILE A 47 -4.33 2.04 -6.30
CA ILE A 47 -4.58 2.17 -4.86
C ILE A 47 -5.22 3.52 -4.54
N LEU A 48 -4.76 4.59 -5.20
CA LEU A 48 -5.32 5.94 -5.04
C LEU A 48 -6.81 5.98 -5.41
N SER A 49 -7.19 5.38 -6.54
CA SER A 49 -8.56 5.39 -7.05
C SER A 49 -9.51 4.64 -6.13
N GLU A 50 -9.06 3.54 -5.53
CA GLU A 50 -9.90 2.69 -4.69
C GLU A 50 -10.03 3.20 -3.25
N LEU A 51 -8.95 3.77 -2.70
CA LEU A 51 -8.98 4.30 -1.33
C LEU A 51 -9.58 5.72 -1.25
N ASN A 52 -9.89 6.34 -2.38
CA ASN A 52 -10.47 7.67 -2.51
C ASN A 52 -9.74 8.73 -1.67
N ILE A 53 -8.42 8.74 -1.78
CA ILE A 53 -7.56 9.58 -0.94
C ILE A 53 -7.40 10.95 -1.58
N PRO A 54 -7.69 12.04 -0.85
CA PRO A 54 -7.50 13.38 -1.36
C PRO A 54 -6.07 13.59 -1.83
N SER A 55 -5.90 14.14 -3.04
CA SER A 55 -4.58 14.37 -3.63
C SER A 55 -3.73 15.37 -2.85
N ASP A 56 -4.36 16.22 -2.06
CA ASP A 56 -3.76 17.22 -1.17
C ASP A 56 -3.41 16.68 0.22
N MET A 57 -3.64 15.39 0.48
CA MET A 57 -3.31 14.77 1.76
C MET A 57 -1.80 14.84 2.03
N PRO A 58 -1.38 15.31 3.22
CA PRO A 58 0.03 15.49 3.54
C PRO A 58 0.79 14.17 3.52
N ARG A 59 2.00 14.20 2.95
CA ARG A 59 2.90 13.05 2.86
C ARG A 59 4.13 13.27 3.73
N PHE A 60 4.63 12.20 4.34
CA PHE A 60 5.90 12.24 5.08
C PHE A 60 7.07 11.95 4.14
N TRP A 61 6.91 10.93 3.29
CA TRP A 61 7.77 10.53 2.18
C TRP A 61 6.90 10.30 0.95
N GLU A 62 7.49 10.08 -0.23
CA GLU A 62 6.73 9.93 -1.48
C GLU A 62 5.61 8.89 -1.37
N SER A 63 5.85 7.80 -0.64
CA SER A 63 4.96 6.65 -0.49
C SER A 63 4.27 6.50 0.88
N GLU A 64 4.34 7.50 1.75
CA GLU A 64 3.80 7.44 3.12
C GLU A 64 2.88 8.63 3.43
N TRP A 65 1.62 8.35 3.79
CA TRP A 65 0.64 9.39 4.12
C TRP A 65 0.57 9.69 5.60
N VAL A 66 0.48 10.97 5.93
CA VAL A 66 0.26 11.45 7.29
C VAL A 66 -1.23 11.58 7.51
N LEU A 67 -1.77 10.75 8.39
CA LEU A 67 -3.18 10.75 8.76
C LEU A 67 -3.35 11.16 10.21
N ASN A 68 -4.49 11.77 10.54
CA ASN A 68 -4.93 11.80 11.93
C ASN A 68 -5.49 10.43 12.35
N LYS A 69 -5.69 10.20 13.66
CA LYS A 69 -6.17 8.90 14.17
C LYS A 69 -7.51 8.45 13.58
N ASN A 70 -8.43 9.38 13.33
CA ASN A 70 -9.78 9.06 12.83
C ASN A 70 -9.74 8.71 11.33
N GLU A 71 -9.02 9.51 10.54
CA GLU A 71 -8.75 9.22 9.11
C GLU A 71 -8.05 7.87 8.96
N GLY A 72 -7.07 7.60 9.83
CA GLY A 72 -6.36 6.35 9.90
C GLY A 72 -7.27 5.14 10.02
N SER A 73 -8.21 5.17 10.97
CA SER A 73 -9.11 4.04 11.21
C SER A 73 -9.95 3.70 9.98
N ASN A 74 -10.53 4.71 9.33
CA ASN A 74 -11.36 4.52 8.14
C ASN A 74 -10.54 4.03 6.95
N LEU A 75 -9.33 4.58 6.78
CA LEU A 75 -8.46 4.20 5.68
C LEU A 75 -7.94 2.78 5.83
N ILE A 76 -7.61 2.37 7.06
CA ILE A 76 -7.23 0.98 7.34
C ILE A 76 -8.38 0.05 6.99
N ALA A 77 -9.60 0.32 7.46
CA ALA A 77 -10.75 -0.52 7.17
C ALA A 77 -10.97 -0.67 5.65
N SER A 78 -10.87 0.44 4.92
CA SER A 78 -11.02 0.47 3.46
C SER A 78 -9.90 -0.35 2.77
N ALA A 79 -8.65 -0.14 3.17
CA ALA A 79 -7.51 -0.88 2.64
C ALA A 79 -7.57 -2.37 2.99
N GLU A 80 -8.04 -2.73 4.18
CA GLU A 80 -8.23 -4.12 4.57
C GLU A 80 -9.34 -4.79 3.77
N GLN A 81 -10.45 -4.09 3.51
CA GLN A 81 -11.55 -4.59 2.69
C GLN A 81 -11.07 -4.80 1.25
N LEU A 82 -10.40 -3.79 0.68
CA LEU A 82 -9.85 -3.84 -0.66
C LEU A 82 -8.85 -5.00 -0.84
N LEU A 83 -7.90 -5.15 0.08
CA LEU A 83 -6.89 -6.22 0.02
C LEU A 83 -7.43 -7.60 0.43
N SER A 84 -8.66 -7.68 0.95
CA SER A 84 -9.35 -8.97 1.18
C SER A 84 -10.05 -9.48 -0.08
N ASP A 85 -10.28 -8.63 -1.06
CA ASP A 85 -10.93 -9.01 -2.32
C ASP A 85 -9.94 -9.74 -3.25
N LYS A 86 -10.24 -11.00 -3.56
CA LYS A 86 -9.38 -11.85 -4.41
C LYS A 86 -9.32 -11.38 -5.86
N GLY A 87 -10.41 -10.82 -6.39
CA GLY A 87 -10.47 -10.26 -7.73
C GLY A 87 -9.59 -9.03 -7.83
N PHE A 88 -9.69 -8.14 -6.84
CA PHE A 88 -8.84 -6.96 -6.74
C PHE A 88 -7.36 -7.35 -6.59
N LEU A 89 -7.02 -8.28 -5.69
CA LEU A 89 -5.65 -8.77 -5.56
C LEU A 89 -5.11 -9.30 -6.90
N SER A 90 -5.90 -10.10 -7.63
CA SER A 90 -5.49 -10.63 -8.93
C SER A 90 -5.26 -9.54 -9.97
N TYR A 91 -6.07 -8.48 -9.95
CA TYR A 91 -5.89 -7.30 -10.80
C TYR A 91 -4.64 -6.51 -10.40
N LEU A 92 -4.48 -6.21 -9.12
CA LEU A 92 -3.34 -5.49 -8.58
C LEU A 92 -2.03 -6.21 -8.89
N GLU A 93 -1.96 -7.53 -8.73
CA GLU A 93 -0.76 -8.31 -9.08
C GLU A 93 -0.38 -8.21 -10.57
N LYS A 94 -1.37 -8.17 -11.47
CA LYS A 94 -1.12 -7.95 -12.91
C LYS A 94 -0.57 -6.55 -13.15
N TYR A 95 -1.16 -5.54 -12.51
CA TYR A 95 -0.68 -4.16 -12.59
C TYR A 95 0.78 -4.07 -12.10
N LEU A 96 1.07 -4.60 -10.92
CA LEU A 96 2.40 -4.57 -10.32
C LEU A 96 3.45 -5.35 -11.14
N ASP A 97 3.06 -6.39 -11.85
CA ASP A 97 3.96 -7.07 -12.78
C ASP A 97 4.30 -6.23 -14.01
N LEU A 98 3.37 -5.41 -14.51
CA LEU A 98 3.62 -4.47 -15.60
C LEU A 98 4.55 -3.35 -15.13
N ASP A 99 4.23 -2.77 -13.99
CA ASP A 99 4.99 -1.72 -13.29
C ASP A 99 6.43 -2.18 -12.99
N ARG A 100 6.60 -3.39 -12.46
CA ARG A 100 7.92 -3.99 -12.21
C ARG A 100 8.73 -4.22 -13.49
N LYS A 101 8.09 -4.58 -14.61
CA LYS A 101 8.78 -4.74 -15.90
C LYS A 101 9.31 -3.42 -16.44
N GLN A 102 8.77 -2.30 -15.97
CA GLN A 102 9.18 -0.94 -16.33
C GLN A 102 10.26 -0.37 -15.39
N SER A 103 10.78 -1.18 -14.46
CA SER A 103 11.93 -0.89 -13.58
C SER A 103 11.70 0.13 -12.46
N GLU A 104 10.45 0.43 -12.08
CA GLU A 104 10.13 1.45 -11.06
C GLU A 104 10.19 0.94 -9.59
N TRP A 105 10.56 -0.32 -9.35
CA TRP A 105 10.58 -0.88 -7.99
C TRP A 105 11.93 -0.64 -7.31
N GLU A 106 11.92 0.15 -6.23
CA GLU A 106 13.11 0.39 -5.41
C GLU A 106 13.64 -0.91 -4.80
N ASN A 107 14.72 -1.43 -5.38
CA ASN A 107 15.82 -2.17 -4.76
C ASN A 107 16.87 -2.38 -5.86
N TYR A 108 17.89 -1.52 -5.79
CA TYR A 108 19.19 -1.65 -6.44
C TYR A 108 19.79 -3.03 -6.12
N GLU A 109 20.51 -3.59 -7.10
CA GLU A 109 21.34 -4.80 -6.92
C GLU A 109 22.32 -4.69 -5.74
#